data_AF-A0A966FTT8-F1
#
_entry.id   AF-A0A966FTT8-F1
#
_cell.length_a   1.000
_cell.length_b   1.000
_cell.length_c   1.000
_cell.angle_alpha   90.00
_cell.angle_beta   90.00
_cell.angle_gamma   90.00
#
_symmetry.space_group_name_H-M   'P 1'
#
loop_
_entity.id
_entity.type
_entity.pdbx_description
1 polymer ?
#
loop_
_entity_poly.entity_id
_entity_poly.type
_entity_poly.pdbx_seq_one_letter_code
_entity_poly.pdbx_strand_id
1 'polypeptide(L)'
;MAAAIENLIPLAKIFEGLLWGREWVGGDHFTFADIACGHILHRYFCLDWDRPDLPLLRDYYEKLQQRPAYLQNAMVPFDDLKGSYRPL
;
A
#
# COMPACT_ATOMS: atom_id res chain seq x y z
N MET A 1 7.69 -10.08 -14.72
CA MET A 1 6.60 -9.21 -14.23
C MET A 1 5.36 -10.01 -13.86
N ALA A 2 4.88 -10.93 -14.70
CA ALA A 2 3.69 -11.77 -14.44
C ALA A 2 3.72 -12.48 -13.06
N ALA A 3 4.77 -13.23 -12.74
CA ALA A 3 4.88 -13.93 -11.46
C ALA A 3 4.88 -13.01 -10.22
N ALA A 4 5.39 -11.77 -10.35
CA ALA A 4 5.37 -10.81 -9.25
C ALA A 4 3.95 -10.26 -9.00
N ILE A 5 3.20 -10.02 -10.07
CA ILE A 5 1.79 -9.58 -10.01
C ILE A 5 0.91 -10.70 -9.44
N GLU A 6 1.10 -11.94 -9.90
CA GLU A 6 0.38 -13.12 -9.41
C GLU A 6 0.53 -13.31 -7.90
N ASN A 7 1.72 -13.05 -7.35
CA ASN A 7 1.97 -13.15 -5.91
C ASN A 7 1.42 -11.95 -5.11
N LEU A 8 1.30 -10.77 -5.72
CA LEU A 8 0.85 -9.56 -5.04
C LEU A 8 -0.68 -9.53 -4.84
N ILE A 9 -1.45 -10.04 -5.81
CA ILE A 9 -2.92 -10.02 -5.78
C ILE A 9 -3.49 -10.70 -4.52
N PRO A 10 -3.06 -11.93 -4.13
CA PRO A 10 -3.55 -12.58 -2.92
C PRO A 10 -3.24 -11.77 -1.65
N LEU A 11 -2.05 -11.15 -1.56
CA LEU A 11 -1.66 -10.33 -0.42
C LEU A 11 -2.53 -9.07 -0.30
N ALA A 12 -2.81 -8.41 -1.43
CA ALA A 12 -3.69 -7.24 -1.48
C ALA A 12 -5.13 -7.61 -1.04
N LYS A 13 -5.64 -8.78 -1.45
CA LYS A 13 -6.96 -9.29 -1.03
C LYS A 13 -7.01 -9.64 0.46
N ILE A 14 -5.94 -10.21 1.01
CA ILE A 14 -5.84 -10.45 2.46
C ILE A 14 -5.88 -9.12 3.21
N PHE A 15 -5.19 -8.10 2.71
CA PHE A 15 -5.17 -6.79 3.34
C PHE A 15 -6.51 -6.05 3.23
N GLU A 16 -7.18 -6.12 2.08
CA GLU A 16 -8.59 -5.67 1.92
C GLU A 16 -9.50 -6.31 2.98
N GLY A 17 -9.41 -7.62 3.15
CA GLY A 17 -10.21 -8.34 4.15
C GLY A 17 -9.91 -7.93 5.59
N LEU A 18 -8.65 -7.60 5.90
CA LEU A 18 -8.25 -7.09 7.22
C LEU A 18 -8.91 -5.75 7.54
N LEU A 19 -9.14 -4.91 6.54
CA LEU A 19 -9.74 -3.58 6.70
C LEU A 19 -11.26 -3.63 6.91
N TRP A 20 -11.90 -4.79 6.69
CA TRP A 20 -13.34 -4.90 6.85
C TRP A 20 -13.79 -4.60 8.29
N GLY A 21 -14.65 -3.59 8.42
CA GLY A 21 -15.19 -3.13 9.71
C GLY A 21 -14.15 -2.44 10.60
N ARG A 22 -12.99 -2.06 10.08
CA ARG A 22 -11.94 -1.36 10.84
C ARG A 22 -11.65 0.00 10.26
N GLU A 23 -11.39 0.96 11.13
CA GLU A 23 -10.93 2.27 10.68
C GLU A 23 -9.46 2.18 10.24
N TRP A 24 -8.60 1.61 11.07
CA TRP A 24 -7.17 1.47 10.85
C TRP A 24 -6.78 0.00 10.95
N VAL A 25 -5.54 -0.35 10.57
CA VAL A 25 -5.06 -1.74 10.64
C VAL A 25 -5.21 -2.32 12.05
N GLY A 26 -4.95 -1.48 13.06
CA GLY A 26 -5.07 -1.82 14.48
C GLY A 26 -6.48 -1.74 15.07
N GLY A 27 -7.52 -1.45 14.29
CA GLY A 27 -8.89 -1.23 14.78
C GLY A 27 -9.29 0.25 14.70
N ASP A 28 -9.70 0.86 15.81
CA ASP A 28 -10.31 2.19 15.77
C ASP A 28 -9.30 3.35 15.76
N HIS A 29 -8.02 3.07 16.01
CA HIS A 29 -7.00 4.12 16.15
C HIS A 29 -5.83 3.89 15.20
N PHE A 30 -5.25 4.98 14.71
CA PHE A 30 -4.01 4.94 13.92
C PHE A 30 -2.86 4.43 14.79
N THR A 31 -2.12 3.45 14.29
CA THR A 31 -1.01 2.81 15.02
C THR A 31 0.25 2.69 14.18
N PHE A 32 1.31 2.15 14.79
CA PHE A 32 2.52 1.78 14.06
C PHE A 32 2.25 0.77 12.93
N ALA A 33 1.22 -0.09 13.06
CA ALA A 33 0.85 -1.02 12.01
C ALA A 33 0.46 -0.30 10.70
N ASP A 34 -0.20 0.86 10.79
CA ASP A 34 -0.58 1.67 9.63
C ASP A 34 0.63 2.30 8.93
N ILE A 35 1.68 2.63 9.68
CA ILE A 35 2.95 3.11 9.10
C ILE A 35 3.63 1.96 8.37
N ALA A 36 3.75 0.80 9.04
CA ALA A 36 4.42 -0.38 8.48
C ALA A 36 3.72 -0.92 7.24
N CYS A 37 2.39 -1.04 7.25
CA CYS A 37 1.61 -1.55 6.13
C CYS A 37 1.29 -0.47 5.08
N GLY A 38 1.07 0.78 5.49
CA GLY A 38 0.63 1.85 4.60
C GLY A 38 1.73 2.37 3.67
N HIS A 39 3.02 2.32 4.06
CA HIS A 39 4.09 2.92 3.27
C HIS A 39 4.25 2.28 1.87
N ILE A 40 3.95 0.97 1.72
CA ILE A 40 4.03 0.28 0.43
C ILE A 40 2.90 0.66 -0.54
N LEU A 41 1.79 1.22 -0.03
CA LEU A 41 0.60 1.46 -0.84
C LEU A 41 0.81 2.54 -1.90
N HIS A 42 1.67 3.53 -1.64
CA HIS A 42 1.97 4.54 -2.66
C HIS A 42 2.51 3.89 -3.94
N ARG A 43 3.45 2.93 -3.81
CA ARG A 43 3.98 2.18 -4.97
C ARG A 43 2.91 1.27 -5.58
N TYR A 44 2.11 0.60 -4.75
CA TYR A 44 0.99 -0.24 -5.21
C TYR A 44 0.04 0.53 -6.16
N PHE A 45 -0.36 1.75 -5.78
CA PHE A 45 -1.31 2.58 -6.54
C PHE A 45 -0.66 3.39 -7.68
N CYS A 46 0.62 3.75 -7.59
CA CYS A 46 1.30 4.56 -8.61
C CYS A 46 1.97 3.75 -9.72
N LEU A 47 2.31 2.47 -9.49
CA LEU A 47 2.86 1.63 -10.55
C LEU A 47 1.78 1.30 -11.59
N ASP A 48 2.21 1.18 -12.85
CA ASP A 48 1.34 0.77 -13.96
C ASP A 48 1.28 -0.76 -14.03
N TRP A 49 0.13 -1.32 -13.63
CA TRP A 49 -0.18 -2.74 -13.68
C TRP A 49 -1.69 -2.97 -13.53
N ASP A 50 -2.16 -4.14 -13.96
CA ASP A 50 -3.56 -4.51 -13.87
C ASP A 50 -3.95 -4.90 -12.43
N ARG A 51 -4.66 -3.99 -11.75
CA ARG A 51 -5.04 -4.11 -10.34
C ARG A 51 -6.45 -4.67 -10.18
N PRO A 52 -6.66 -5.59 -9.22
CA PRO A 52 -8.02 -5.95 -8.82
C PRO A 52 -8.73 -4.75 -8.20
N ASP A 53 -10.06 -4.70 -8.35
CA ASP A 53 -10.89 -3.72 -7.66
C ASP A 53 -11.01 -4.11 -6.17
N LEU A 54 -10.50 -3.23 -5.29
CA LEU A 54 -10.37 -3.42 -3.85
C LEU A 54 -10.75 -2.09 -3.16
N PRO A 55 -12.06 -1.83 -2.96
CA PRO A 55 -12.55 -0.53 -2.54
C PRO A 55 -12.11 -0.14 -1.13
N LEU A 56 -12.06 -1.07 -0.15
CA LEU A 56 -11.65 -0.71 1.22
C LEU A 56 -10.17 -0.34 1.27
N LEU A 57 -9.33 -1.00 0.49
CA LEU A 57 -7.92 -0.72 0.35
C LEU A 57 -7.70 0.64 -0.32
N ARG A 58 -8.53 0.99 -1.31
CA ARG A 58 -8.53 2.32 -1.94
C ARG A 58 -8.92 3.40 -0.93
N ASP A 59 -10.03 3.23 -0.22
CA ASP A 59 -10.50 4.18 0.80
C ASP A 59 -9.46 4.36 1.91
N TYR A 60 -8.84 3.26 2.35
CA TYR A 60 -7.74 3.28 3.31
C TYR A 60 -6.54 4.06 2.79
N TYR A 61 -6.14 3.85 1.53
CA TYR A 61 -5.06 4.61 0.90
C TYR A 61 -5.38 6.10 0.81
N GLU A 62 -6.57 6.47 0.37
CA GLU A 62 -7.02 7.87 0.29
C GLU A 62 -7.05 8.55 1.65
N LYS A 63 -7.45 7.81 2.71
CA LYS A 63 -7.40 8.31 4.08
C LYS A 63 -5.98 8.53 4.58
N LEU A 64 -5.03 7.65 4.26
CA LEU A 64 -3.62 7.86 4.59
C LEU A 64 -3.08 9.17 3.99
N GLN A 65 -3.52 9.54 2.78
CA GLN A 65 -3.13 10.78 2.12
C GLN A 65 -3.59 12.05 2.86
N GLN A 66 -4.61 11.95 3.72
CA GLN A 66 -5.04 13.08 4.55
C GLN A 66 -4.04 13.41 5.67
N ARG A 67 -3.02 12.56 5.89
CA ARG A 67 -2.02 12.75 6.95
C ARG A 67 -0.76 13.44 6.38
N PRO A 68 -0.38 14.64 6.86
CA PRO A 68 0.81 15.34 6.37
C PRO A 68 2.11 14.52 6.44
N ALA A 69 2.29 13.73 7.50
CA ALA A 69 3.46 12.86 7.64
C ALA A 69 3.52 11.75 6.59
N TYR A 70 2.37 11.23 6.15
CA TYR A 70 2.31 10.22 5.09
C TYR A 70 2.70 10.82 3.73
N LEU A 71 2.14 12.00 3.41
CA LEU A 71 2.49 12.75 2.20
C LEU A 71 4.00 13.02 2.12
N GLN A 72 4.61 13.46 3.23
CA GLN A 72 6.01 13.85 3.27
C GLN A 72 7.00 12.67 3.21
N ASN A 73 6.63 11.50 3.73
CA ASN A 73 7.58 10.40 3.94
C ASN A 73 7.29 9.16 3.09
N ALA A 74 6.02 8.85 2.81
CA ALA A 74 5.63 7.67 2.05
C ALA A 74 5.31 8.00 0.57
N MET A 75 4.81 9.20 0.30
CA MET A 75 4.49 9.67 -1.07
C MET A 75 5.64 10.43 -1.70
N VAL A 76 6.83 9.84 -1.65
CA VAL A 76 8.05 10.41 -2.24
C VAL A 76 8.38 9.73 -3.57
N PRO A 77 9.06 10.44 -4.51
CA PRO A 77 9.52 9.83 -5.74
C PRO A 77 10.37 8.59 -5.48
N PHE A 78 10.17 7.55 -6.30
CA PHE A 78 10.88 6.28 -6.19
C PHE A 78 11.50 5.82 -7.52
N ASP A 79 11.61 6.74 -8.48
CA ASP A 79 12.17 6.46 -9.81
C ASP A 79 13.62 6.01 -9.75
N ASP A 80 14.41 6.55 -8.83
CA ASP A 80 15.82 6.19 -8.61
C ASP A 80 15.99 4.73 -8.14
N LEU A 81 14.92 4.08 -7.69
CA LEU A 81 14.93 2.66 -7.32
C LEU A 81 14.74 1.71 -8.51
N LYS A 82 14.37 2.22 -9.69
CA LYS A 82 14.17 1.38 -10.87
C LYS A 82 15.50 0.82 -11.36
N GLY A 83 15.62 -0.50 -11.44
CA GLY A 83 16.84 -1.17 -11.90
C GLY A 83 18.00 -1.15 -10.92
N SER A 84 17.82 -0.62 -9.70
CA SER A 84 18.87 -0.57 -8.67
C SER A 84 19.06 -1.89 -7.91
N TYR A 85 18.18 -2.88 -8.12
CA TYR A 85 18.28 -4.19 -7.47
C TYR A 85 19.58 -4.89 -7.87
N ARG A 86 20.44 -5.13 -6.88
CA ARG A 86 21.63 -5.96 -6.98
C ARG A 86 21.45 -7.16 -6.06
N PRO A 87 21.33 -8.39 -6.60
CA PRO A 87 21.30 -9.57 -5.75
C PRO A 87 22.64 -9.67 -4.99
N LEU A 88 22.55 -10.03 -3.71
CA LEU A 88 23.70 -10.37 -2.87
C LEU A 88 24.29 -11.72 -3.29
#